data_AF-A0A1S3DSK6-F1
#
_entry.id   AF-A0A1S3DSK6-F1
#
_cell.length_a   1.000
_cell.length_b   1.000
_cell.length_c   1.000
_cell.angle_alpha   90.00
_cell.angle_beta   90.00
_cell.angle_gamma   90.00
#
_symmetry.space_group_name_H-M   'P 1'
#
loop_
_entity.id
_entity.type
_entity.pdbx_description
1 polymer ?
#
loop_
_entity_poly.entity_id
_entity_poly.type
_entity_poly.pdbx_seq_one_letter_code
_entity_poly.pdbx_strand_id
1 'polypeptide(L)'
;MLFFNFRGLSKRKIFKVDTAKCWSRIDKCTKEQCEDMEDPVCGTDAKTYKNPCELQQASCLKGIQLAHVGRCMPLLVPQDCPESCENEPERPTCGSDGNVY
;
A
#
# COMPACT_ATOMS: atom_id res chain seq x y z
N MET A 1 -20.93 31.66 -7.69
CA MET A 1 -19.68 31.61 -6.90
C MET A 1 -19.88 30.57 -5.80
N LEU A 2 -19.48 29.33 -6.03
CA LEU A 2 -19.72 28.23 -5.08
C LEU A 2 -18.60 28.20 -4.04
N PHE A 3 -18.94 28.48 -2.78
CA PHE A 3 -18.05 28.36 -1.64
C PHE A 3 -17.97 26.90 -1.20
N PHE A 4 -16.92 26.18 -1.60
CA PHE A 4 -16.61 24.87 -1.01
C PHE A 4 -15.99 25.08 0.39
N ASN A 5 -16.78 24.84 1.43
CA ASN A 5 -16.35 24.83 2.82
C ASN A 5 -15.60 23.52 3.12
N PHE A 6 -14.28 23.51 2.96
CA PHE A 6 -13.43 22.42 3.49
C PHE A 6 -13.24 22.60 5.00
N ARG A 7 -14.20 22.11 5.80
CA ARG A 7 -13.98 21.86 7.23
C ARG A 7 -13.06 20.65 7.36
N GLY A 8 -11.85 20.85 7.91
CA GLY A 8 -11.06 19.74 8.46
C GLY A 8 -9.65 19.51 7.91
N LEU A 9 -8.98 20.49 7.31
CA LEU A 9 -7.53 20.37 7.09
C LEU A 9 -6.80 20.52 8.42
N SER A 10 -6.56 19.40 9.11
CA SER A 10 -5.64 19.32 10.23
C SER A 10 -4.30 19.91 9.80
N LYS A 11 -4.00 21.13 10.25
CA LYS A 11 -2.75 21.83 9.95
C LYS A 11 -1.63 21.08 10.68
N ARG A 12 -1.08 20.04 10.05
CA ARG A 12 0.10 19.34 10.54
C ARG A 12 1.25 20.35 10.58
N LYS A 13 1.74 20.67 11.79
CA LYS A 13 2.95 21.48 11.94
C LYS A 13 4.12 20.69 11.39
N ILE A 14 4.81 21.24 10.40
CA ILE A 14 6.05 20.68 9.84
C ILE A 14 7.20 21.23 10.67
N PHE A 15 7.98 20.36 11.30
CA PHE A 15 9.18 20.74 12.03
C PHE A 15 10.41 20.28 11.28
N LYS A 16 11.45 21.13 11.24
CA LYS A 16 12.75 20.72 10.73
C LYS A 16 13.36 19.72 11.71
N VAL A 17 13.58 18.49 11.23
CA VAL A 17 14.29 17.46 11.98
C VAL A 17 15.79 17.59 11.70
N ASP A 18 16.60 17.27 12.69
CA ASP A 18 18.05 17.17 12.55
C ASP A 18 18.43 16.14 11.46
N THR A 19 19.35 16.50 10.59
CA THR A 19 19.75 15.68 9.44
C THR A 19 20.43 14.38 9.85
N ALA A 20 21.19 14.36 10.96
CA ALA A 20 21.81 13.13 11.46
C ALA A 20 20.76 12.09 11.89
N LYS A 21 19.63 12.55 12.44
CA LYS A 21 18.49 11.66 12.76
C LYS A 21 17.86 11.06 11.51
N CYS A 22 17.85 11.80 10.40
CA CYS A 22 17.36 11.31 9.11
C CYS A 22 18.25 10.18 8.58
N TRP A 23 19.57 10.39 8.57
CA TRP A 23 20.53 9.37 8.11
C TRP A 23 20.52 8.11 8.96
N SER A 24 20.46 8.25 10.29
CA SER A 24 20.35 7.11 11.20
C SER A 24 19.10 6.27 10.94
N ARG A 25 17.97 6.92 10.59
CA ARG A 25 16.75 6.20 10.23
C ARG A 25 16.92 5.44 8.91
N ILE A 26 17.54 6.05 7.90
CA ILE A 26 17.79 5.39 6.62
C ILE A 26 18.63 4.15 6.83
N ASP A 27 19.77 4.27 7.51
CA ASP A 27 20.68 3.16 7.81
C ASP A 27 19.97 2.01 8.54
N LYS A 28 19.16 2.33 9.55
CA LYS A 28 18.35 1.34 10.27
C LYS A 28 17.36 0.61 9.35
N CYS A 29 16.66 1.34 8.47
CA CYS A 29 15.64 0.76 7.60
C CYS A 29 16.23 -0.06 6.44
N THR A 30 17.45 0.26 5.99
CA THR A 30 18.12 -0.42 4.88
C THR A 30 19.22 -1.37 5.33
N LYS A 31 19.30 -1.66 6.64
CA LYS A 31 20.32 -2.52 7.23
C LYS A 31 20.26 -3.95 6.69
N GLU A 32 19.05 -4.45 6.50
CA GLU A 32 18.81 -5.79 5.96
C GLU A 32 18.75 -5.74 4.44
N GLN A 33 19.57 -6.56 3.80
CA GLN A 33 19.52 -6.76 2.35
C GLN A 33 18.39 -7.73 2.05
N CYS A 34 17.50 -7.32 1.13
CA CYS A 34 16.46 -8.20 0.64
C CYS A 34 17.06 -9.20 -0.35
N GLU A 35 16.63 -10.45 -0.24
CA GLU A 35 16.94 -11.45 -1.25
C GLU A 35 16.29 -11.07 -2.59
N ASP A 36 16.94 -11.47 -3.69
CA ASP A 36 16.50 -11.11 -5.04
C ASP A 36 15.36 -12.02 -5.56
N MET A 37 14.43 -12.38 -4.67
CA MET A 37 13.27 -13.24 -4.98
C MET A 37 12.11 -12.42 -5.55
N GLU A 38 11.40 -12.99 -6.52
CA GLU A 38 10.13 -12.46 -7.03
C GLU A 38 8.94 -13.03 -6.26
N ASP A 39 8.35 -12.22 -5.39
CA ASP A 39 7.12 -12.53 -4.64
C ASP A 39 6.27 -11.25 -4.49
N PRO A 40 5.68 -10.74 -5.59
CA PRO A 40 5.24 -9.36 -5.66
C PRO A 40 4.11 -9.04 -4.69
N VAL A 41 4.14 -7.83 -4.12
CA VAL A 41 3.10 -7.29 -3.24
C VAL A 41 2.72 -5.87 -3.63
N CYS A 42 1.46 -5.48 -3.40
CA CYS A 42 0.98 -4.14 -3.67
C CYS A 42 0.99 -3.30 -2.40
N GLY A 43 1.63 -2.13 -2.45
CA GLY A 43 1.62 -1.16 -1.35
C GLY A 43 0.40 -0.24 -1.39
N THR A 44 0.09 0.39 -0.26
CA THR A 44 -0.96 1.43 -0.16
C THR A 44 -0.67 2.69 -0.98
N ASP A 45 0.53 2.82 -1.53
CA ASP A 45 0.92 3.86 -2.50
C ASP A 45 0.66 3.45 -3.96
N ALA A 46 -0.08 2.36 -4.19
CA ALA A 46 -0.36 1.77 -5.49
C ALA A 46 0.90 1.36 -6.28
N LYS A 47 2.02 1.16 -5.58
CA LYS A 47 3.25 0.64 -6.17
C LYS A 47 3.39 -0.85 -5.90
N THR A 48 3.78 -1.60 -6.93
CA THR A 48 4.21 -3.00 -6.77
C THR A 48 5.64 -3.04 -6.26
N TYR A 49 5.86 -3.78 -5.17
CA TYR A 49 7.17 -4.10 -4.60
C TYR A 49 7.54 -5.52 -5.03
N LYS A 50 8.83 -5.78 -5.28
CA LYS A 50 9.29 -7.08 -5.83
C LYS A 50 9.00 -8.23 -4.88
N ASN A 51 9.12 -7.96 -3.58
CA ASN A 51 8.89 -8.90 -2.50
C ASN A 51 8.44 -8.19 -1.20
N PRO A 52 7.98 -8.94 -0.18
CA PRO A 52 7.59 -8.36 1.11
C PRO A 52 8.71 -7.62 1.83
N CYS A 53 9.97 -8.01 1.64
CA CYS A 53 11.12 -7.34 2.25
C CYS A 53 11.29 -5.91 1.71
N GLU A 54 11.19 -5.72 0.40
CA GLU A 54 11.24 -4.37 -0.20
C GLU A 54 10.08 -3.50 0.28
N LEU A 55 8.88 -4.08 0.42
CA LEU A 55 7.74 -3.37 1.00
C LEU A 55 8.05 -2.95 2.45
N GLN A 56 8.62 -3.83 3.27
CA GLN A 56 9.00 -3.53 4.65
C GLN A 56 10.01 -2.38 4.75
N GLN A 57 11.00 -2.32 3.86
CA GLN A 57 11.92 -1.18 3.78
C GLN A 57 11.15 0.12 3.48
N ALA A 58 10.21 0.08 2.53
CA ALA A 58 9.37 1.22 2.22
C ALA A 58 8.41 1.59 3.36
N SER A 59 7.89 0.62 4.11
CA SER A 59 7.13 0.84 5.34
C SER A 59 7.97 1.61 6.37
N CYS A 60 9.21 1.18 6.59
CA CYS A 60 10.11 1.82 7.54
C CYS A 60 10.46 3.25 7.15
N LEU A 61 10.72 3.51 5.86
CA LEU A 61 11.16 4.81 5.34
C LEU A 61 10.00 5.80 5.13
N LYS A 62 8.92 5.32 4.52
CA LYS A 62 7.82 6.14 3.97
C LYS A 62 6.46 5.88 4.63
N GLY A 63 6.36 4.86 5.48
CA GLY A 63 5.09 4.50 6.12
C GLY A 63 4.09 3.80 5.19
N ILE A 64 4.58 3.20 4.10
CA ILE A 64 3.74 2.42 3.19
C ILE A 64 3.28 1.15 3.89
N GLN A 65 2.02 0.75 3.72
CA GLN A 65 1.51 -0.50 4.25
C GLN A 65 1.22 -1.48 3.11
N LEU A 66 1.04 -2.76 3.44
CA LEU A 66 0.55 -3.75 2.49
C LEU A 66 -0.91 -3.40 2.14
N ALA A 67 -1.20 -3.27 0.85
CA ALA A 67 -2.57 -3.18 0.35
C ALA A 67 -3.12 -4.59 0.10
N HIS A 68 -2.42 -5.39 -0.70
CA HIS A 68 -2.75 -6.79 -0.94
C HIS A 68 -1.53 -7.57 -1.45
N VAL A 69 -1.61 -8.90 -1.37
CA VAL A 69 -0.62 -9.81 -1.97
C VAL A 69 -0.78 -9.81 -3.50
N GLY A 70 0.32 -9.95 -4.24
CA GLY A 70 0.36 -9.86 -5.70
C GLY A 70 0.70 -8.46 -6.22
N ARG A 71 0.85 -8.35 -7.54
CA ARG A 71 1.11 -7.07 -8.22
C ARG A 71 -0.11 -6.16 -8.11
N CYS A 72 0.11 -4.85 -8.03
CA CYS A 72 -0.99 -3.89 -8.09
C CYS A 72 -1.75 -4.03 -9.42
N MET A 73 -3.07 -3.88 -9.36
CA MET A 73 -3.92 -3.92 -10.54
C MET A 73 -3.74 -2.61 -11.35
N PRO A 74 -3.59 -2.69 -12.68
CA PRO A 74 -3.56 -1.51 -13.53
C PRO A 74 -4.94 -0.83 -13.55
N LEU A 75 -4.98 0.47 -13.27
CA LEU A 75 -6.22 1.28 -13.24
C LEU A 75 -6.90 1.43 -14.61
N LEU A 76 -6.27 0.98 -15.69
CA LEU A 76 -6.69 1.19 -17.08
C LEU A 76 -7.15 -0.08 -17.78
N VAL A 77 -7.23 -1.21 -17.08
CA VAL A 77 -7.78 -2.44 -17.65
C VAL A 77 -9.20 -2.58 -17.11
N PRO A 78 -10.25 -2.42 -17.94
CA PRO A 78 -11.55 -2.97 -17.61
C PRO A 78 -11.31 -4.46 -17.45
N GLN A 79 -11.30 -4.94 -16.21
CA GLN A 79 -11.40 -6.37 -16.00
C GLN A 79 -12.86 -6.70 -16.20
N ASP A 80 -13.14 -7.55 -17.18
CA ASP A 80 -14.44 -8.21 -17.33
C ASP A 80 -14.62 -9.15 -16.13
N CYS A 81 -14.93 -8.57 -14.98
CA CYS A 81 -15.35 -9.31 -13.82
C CYS A 81 -16.76 -9.85 -14.13
N PRO A 82 -17.00 -11.15 -13.99
CA PRO A 82 -18.35 -11.69 -14.14
C PRO A 82 -19.29 -11.03 -13.12
N GLU A 83 -20.48 -10.60 -13.57
CA GLU A 83 -21.49 -9.98 -12.69
C GLU A 83 -22.15 -10.99 -11.75
N SER A 84 -22.02 -12.29 -12.03
CA SER A 84 -22.64 -13.38 -11.28
C SER A 84 -21.70 -14.56 -11.09
N CYS A 85 -21.82 -15.20 -9.92
CA CYS A 85 -21.08 -16.39 -9.50
C CYS A 85 -21.96 -17.66 -9.49
N GLU A 86 -23.09 -17.68 -10.20
CA GLU A 86 -24.10 -18.78 -10.18
C GLU A 86 -23.56 -20.19 -10.42
N ASN A 87 -22.40 -20.32 -11.09
CA ASN A 87 -21.80 -21.61 -11.41
C ASN A 87 -20.60 -21.96 -10.51
N GLU A 88 -20.29 -21.14 -9.52
CA GLU A 88 -19.19 -21.38 -8.57
C GLU A 88 -19.73 -21.97 -7.26
N PRO A 89 -18.99 -22.90 -6.64
CA PRO A 89 -19.34 -23.39 -5.31
C PRO A 89 -19.26 -22.26 -4.28
N GLU A 90 -20.25 -22.15 -3.39
CA GLU A 90 -20.24 -21.20 -2.28
C GLU A 90 -19.00 -21.42 -1.41
N ARG A 91 -18.05 -20.48 -1.50
CA ARG A 91 -16.80 -20.48 -0.72
C ARG A 91 -16.63 -19.09 -0.14
N PRO A 92 -16.99 -18.89 1.15
CA PRO A 92 -16.96 -17.56 1.74
C PRO A 92 -15.53 -17.02 1.74
N THR A 93 -15.36 -15.82 1.21
CA THR A 93 -14.10 -15.07 1.23
C THR A 93 -14.28 -13.76 1.98
N CYS A 94 -13.24 -13.32 2.68
CA CYS A 94 -13.24 -12.02 3.34
C CYS A 94 -12.69 -10.96 2.37
N GLY A 95 -13.54 -10.02 1.99
CA GLY A 95 -13.16 -8.87 1.19
C GLY A 95 -12.25 -7.91 1.98
N SER A 96 -11.48 -7.12 1.25
CA SER A 96 -10.64 -6.06 1.84
C SER A 96 -11.47 -4.92 2.46
N ASP A 97 -12.76 -4.85 2.14
CA ASP A 97 -13.77 -3.98 2.73
C ASP A 97 -14.33 -4.51 4.07
N GLY A 98 -13.94 -5.72 4.48
CA GLY A 98 -14.38 -6.36 5.73
C GLY A 98 -15.71 -7.11 5.64
N ASN A 99 -16.26 -7.27 4.43
CA ASN A 99 -17.46 -8.07 4.19
C ASN A 99 -17.12 -9.50 3.77
N VAL A 100 -18.02 -10.44 4.01
CA VAL A 100 -17.91 -11.82 3.51
C VAL A 100 -18.72 -11.95 2.22
N TYR A 101 -18.09 -12.49 1.17
CA TYR A 101 -18.68 -12.75 -0.15
C TYR A 101 -18.64 -14.23 -0.50
#